data_AF-A0A3M9ZLJ6-F1
#
_entry.id   AF-A0A3M9ZLJ6-F1
#
_cell.length_a   1.000
_cell.length_b   1.000
_cell.length_c   1.000
_cell.angle_alpha   90.00
_cell.angle_beta   90.00
_cell.angle_gamma   90.00
#
_symmetry.space_group_name_H-M   'P 1'
#
loop_
_entity.id
_entity.type
_entity.pdbx_description
1 polymer ?
#
loop_
_entity_poly.entity_id
_entity_poly.type
_entity_poly.pdbx_seq_one_letter_code
_entity_poly.pdbx_strand_id
1 'polypeptide(L)'
;MPAAGAREGTGAASRARRRRGYSWEGAISRRFNALEGWSAFRLGSPSAELPDVLALNPAQSAAFVMEAKSGTTNRLVVPAEQVERCLRWEQALGPYRVRRVVLAFKFLSKRRVARGEYDARKLREYYKEWDVSVRPIECVCHYDGSTYGRDGGERVALDLGECDVPIARARAAQGI
;
A
#
# COMPACT_ATOMS: atom_id res chain seq x y z
N MET A 1 -33.01 -28.29 27.97
CA MET A 1 -32.85 -26.88 27.56
C MET A 1 -31.43 -26.41 27.87
N PRO A 2 -30.68 -25.87 26.90
CA PRO A 2 -29.55 -24.98 27.19
C PRO A 2 -29.68 -23.61 26.49
N ALA A 3 -29.13 -22.59 27.14
CA ALA A 3 -29.17 -21.18 26.75
C ALA A 3 -27.96 -20.75 25.89
N ALA A 4 -28.16 -19.63 25.21
CA ALA A 4 -27.38 -19.07 24.13
C ALA A 4 -25.96 -18.57 24.49
N GLY A 5 -25.01 -18.77 23.57
CA GLY A 5 -23.71 -18.11 23.54
C GLY A 5 -23.66 -17.07 22.42
N ALA A 6 -23.66 -15.78 22.80
CA ALA A 6 -23.53 -14.65 21.89
C ALA A 6 -22.09 -14.54 21.32
N ARG A 7 -21.96 -14.38 19.98
CA ARG A 7 -20.71 -14.04 19.29
C ARG A 7 -20.65 -12.53 19.03
N GLU A 8 -20.25 -11.74 20.02
CA GLU A 8 -19.88 -10.33 19.84
C GLU A 8 -18.34 -10.19 19.79
N GLY A 9 -17.77 -9.80 18.64
CA GLY A 9 -16.32 -9.54 18.58
C GLY A 9 -15.67 -9.27 17.21
N THR A 10 -16.40 -9.38 16.09
CA THR A 10 -15.81 -9.27 14.73
C THR A 10 -15.92 -7.86 14.11
N GLY A 11 -16.94 -7.09 14.50
CA GLY A 11 -17.25 -5.76 13.93
C GLY A 11 -16.22 -4.67 14.25
N ALA A 12 -15.79 -4.56 15.51
CA ALA A 12 -14.88 -3.49 15.96
C ALA A 12 -13.47 -3.61 15.34
N ALA A 13 -12.94 -4.83 15.27
CA ALA A 13 -11.63 -5.10 14.66
C ALA A 13 -11.62 -4.80 13.15
N SER A 14 -12.71 -5.13 12.43
CA SER A 14 -12.84 -4.83 11.00
C SER A 14 -13.00 -3.33 10.73
N ARG A 15 -13.74 -2.59 11.58
CA ARG A 15 -13.85 -1.13 11.51
C ARG A 15 -12.52 -0.44 11.78
N ALA A 16 -11.79 -0.89 12.81
CA ALA A 16 -10.46 -0.36 13.12
C ALA A 16 -9.45 -0.63 12.00
N ARG A 17 -9.52 -1.81 11.34
CA ARG A 17 -8.69 -2.12 10.15
C ARG A 17 -9.00 -1.17 8.99
N ARG A 18 -10.28 -0.99 8.67
CA ARG A 18 -10.73 -0.06 7.62
C ARG A 18 -10.28 1.37 7.87
N ARG A 19 -10.50 1.90 9.09
CA ARG A 19 -10.03 3.25 9.48
C ARG A 19 -8.51 3.43 9.30
N ARG A 20 -7.71 2.40 9.59
CA ARG A 20 -6.24 2.45 9.39
C ARG A 20 -5.84 2.48 7.92
N GLY A 21 -6.52 1.70 7.06
CA GLY A 21 -6.36 1.77 5.61
C GLY A 21 -6.65 3.18 5.09
N TYR A 22 -7.86 3.69 5.36
CA TYR A 22 -8.27 5.04 4.94
C TYR A 22 -7.34 6.15 5.45
N SER A 23 -6.81 6.00 6.66
CA SER A 23 -5.82 6.93 7.22
C SER A 23 -4.47 6.84 6.53
N TRP A 24 -4.07 5.67 6.03
CA TRP A 24 -2.81 5.50 5.33
C TRP A 24 -2.86 6.09 3.93
N GLU A 25 -3.89 5.74 3.17
CA GLU A 25 -4.15 6.29 1.83
C GLU A 25 -4.23 7.83 1.89
N GLY A 26 -5.02 8.37 2.83
CA GLY A 26 -5.12 9.81 3.03
C GLY A 26 -3.83 10.49 3.52
N ALA A 27 -2.92 9.75 4.17
CA ALA A 27 -1.60 10.28 4.50
C ALA A 27 -0.70 10.36 3.26
N ILE A 28 -0.72 9.35 2.39
CA ILE A 28 0.01 9.37 1.11
C ILE A 28 -0.46 10.55 0.26
N SER A 29 -1.78 10.70 0.03
CA SER A 29 -2.30 11.79 -0.80
C SER A 29 -1.96 13.17 -0.24
N ARG A 30 -2.08 13.38 1.08
CA ARG A 30 -1.69 14.65 1.72
C ARG A 30 -0.20 14.95 1.57
N ARG A 31 0.66 13.94 1.69
CA ARG A 31 2.11 14.13 1.52
C ARG A 31 2.46 14.55 0.08
N PHE A 32 1.82 13.95 -0.93
CA PHE A 32 2.01 14.39 -2.32
C PHE A 32 1.48 15.81 -2.54
N ASN A 33 0.29 16.14 -2.03
CA ASN A 33 -0.30 17.48 -2.16
C ASN A 33 0.48 18.58 -1.44
N ALA A 34 1.39 18.22 -0.53
CA ALA A 34 2.31 19.17 0.11
C ALA A 34 3.55 19.48 -0.74
N LEU A 35 3.77 18.76 -1.84
CA LEU A 35 4.87 18.97 -2.76
C LEU A 35 4.42 19.84 -3.94
N GLU A 36 5.30 20.73 -4.37
CA GLU A 36 5.02 21.63 -5.49
C GLU A 36 4.75 20.87 -6.79
N GLY A 37 3.70 21.28 -7.51
CA GLY A 37 3.31 20.70 -8.80
C GLY A 37 2.61 19.34 -8.72
N TRP A 38 2.46 18.75 -7.53
CA TRP A 38 1.78 17.48 -7.34
C TRP A 38 0.31 17.65 -6.96
N SER A 39 -0.55 16.83 -7.57
CA SER A 39 -1.96 16.68 -7.23
C SER A 39 -2.27 15.20 -7.02
N ALA A 40 -2.68 14.83 -5.82
CA ALA A 40 -2.94 13.46 -5.42
C ALA A 40 -4.36 13.28 -4.86
N PHE A 41 -4.99 12.21 -5.33
CA PHE A 41 -6.36 11.85 -5.07
C PHE A 41 -6.39 10.49 -4.38
N ARG A 42 -7.11 10.40 -3.26
CA ARG A 42 -7.48 9.11 -2.68
C ARG A 42 -8.71 8.59 -3.41
N LEU A 43 -8.61 7.40 -3.98
CA LEU A 43 -9.65 6.81 -4.81
C LEU A 43 -10.32 5.58 -4.16
N GLY A 44 -9.59 4.80 -3.34
CA GLY A 44 -10.17 3.68 -2.56
C GLY A 44 -10.94 4.20 -1.33
N SER A 45 -12.17 3.76 -0.99
CA SER A 45 -12.94 2.55 -1.34
C SER A 45 -14.45 2.89 -1.43
N PRO A 46 -15.34 2.07 -2.06
CA PRO A 46 -15.28 0.62 -2.32
C PRO A 46 -15.10 0.20 -3.79
N SER A 47 -14.60 1.07 -4.67
CA SER A 47 -14.51 0.72 -6.10
C SER A 47 -13.53 -0.43 -6.35
N ALA A 48 -13.99 -1.48 -7.02
CA ALA A 48 -13.15 -2.60 -7.46
C ALA A 48 -12.16 -2.18 -8.56
N GLU A 49 -12.45 -1.09 -9.28
CA GLU A 49 -11.74 -0.68 -10.50
C GLU A 49 -10.72 0.45 -10.31
N LEU A 50 -10.64 1.04 -9.11
CA LEU A 50 -9.74 2.16 -8.85
C LEU A 50 -8.51 1.70 -8.02
N PRO A 51 -7.32 2.29 -8.27
CA PRO A 51 -6.20 2.17 -7.34
C PRO A 51 -6.54 2.88 -6.02
N ASP A 52 -5.72 2.71 -4.98
CA ASP A 52 -5.96 3.38 -3.71
C ASP A 52 -5.65 4.89 -3.79
N VAL A 53 -4.54 5.25 -4.45
CA VAL A 53 -4.10 6.63 -4.65
C VAL A 53 -3.60 6.85 -6.08
N LEU A 54 -3.99 7.97 -6.69
CA LEU A 54 -3.42 8.48 -7.93
C LEU A 54 -2.75 9.84 -7.65
N ALA A 55 -1.47 9.99 -7.98
CA ALA A 55 -0.74 11.24 -7.87
C ALA A 55 -0.19 11.68 -9.24
N LEU A 56 -0.42 12.93 -9.60
CA LEU A 56 -0.12 13.49 -10.92
C LEU A 56 0.75 14.74 -10.76
N ASN A 57 1.71 14.91 -11.65
CA ASN A 57 2.46 16.14 -11.85
C ASN A 57 2.51 16.45 -13.35
N PRO A 58 1.56 17.25 -13.88
CA PRO A 58 1.51 17.57 -15.30
C PRO A 58 2.74 18.31 -15.81
N ALA A 59 3.33 19.20 -15.00
CA ALA A 59 4.51 19.97 -15.36
C ALA A 59 5.73 19.07 -15.61
N GLN A 60 5.86 17.99 -14.84
CA GLN A 60 6.92 16.98 -15.01
C GLN A 60 6.49 15.82 -15.92
N SER A 61 5.26 15.83 -16.44
CA SER A 61 4.67 14.70 -17.16
C SER A 61 4.80 13.38 -16.36
N ALA A 62 4.58 13.45 -15.04
CA ALA A 62 4.69 12.31 -14.13
C ALA A 62 3.33 11.85 -13.55
N ALA A 63 3.12 10.54 -13.45
CA ALA A 63 1.94 9.92 -12.85
C ALA A 63 2.31 8.70 -12.00
N PHE A 64 1.77 8.63 -10.79
CA PHE A 64 2.04 7.58 -9.81
C PHE A 64 0.72 6.92 -9.43
N VAL A 65 0.60 5.64 -9.75
CA VAL A 65 -0.56 4.80 -9.45
C VAL A 65 -0.20 3.91 -8.27
N MET A 66 -0.94 3.99 -7.17
CA MET A 66 -0.52 3.35 -5.92
C MET A 66 -1.59 2.46 -5.30
N GLU A 67 -1.16 1.29 -4.83
CA GLU A 67 -1.93 0.43 -3.93
C GLU A 67 -1.30 0.49 -2.54
N ALA A 68 -2.10 0.70 -1.49
CA ALA A 68 -1.64 1.01 -0.15
C ALA A 68 -2.08 -0.07 0.85
N LYS A 69 -1.12 -0.65 1.58
CA LYS A 69 -1.39 -1.63 2.64
C LYS A 69 -0.84 -1.18 3.97
N SER A 70 -1.64 -1.26 5.03
CA SER A 70 -1.19 -0.99 6.40
C SER A 70 -1.63 -2.05 7.39
N GLY A 71 -0.76 -2.39 8.35
CA GLY A 71 -1.08 -3.46 9.29
C GLY A 71 -0.09 -3.69 10.44
N THR A 72 -0.53 -4.55 11.36
CA THR A 72 0.22 -4.97 12.56
C THR A 72 0.87 -6.34 12.40
N THR A 73 0.77 -6.96 11.22
CA THR A 73 1.39 -8.24 10.90
C THR A 73 2.86 -8.03 10.51
N ASN A 74 3.62 -9.12 10.38
CA ASN A 74 4.99 -9.09 9.84
C ASN A 74 5.05 -9.19 8.31
N ARG A 75 3.89 -9.39 7.68
CA ARG A 75 3.72 -9.46 6.24
C ARG A 75 2.51 -8.65 5.82
N LEU A 76 2.64 -7.90 4.73
CA LEU A 76 1.55 -7.23 4.05
C LEU A 76 1.47 -7.76 2.63
N VAL A 77 0.24 -7.97 2.15
CA VAL A 77 -0.03 -8.65 0.89
C VAL A 77 -0.81 -7.72 -0.02
N VAL A 78 -0.37 -7.63 -1.27
CA VAL A 78 -1.12 -7.03 -2.38
C VAL A 78 -1.49 -8.17 -3.34
N PRO A 79 -2.77 -8.53 -3.44
CA PRO A 79 -3.25 -9.52 -4.41
C PRO A 79 -2.94 -9.14 -5.86
N ALA A 80 -2.79 -10.16 -6.72
CA ALA A 80 -2.45 -9.99 -8.13
C ALA A 80 -3.47 -9.10 -8.86
N GLU A 81 -4.77 -9.22 -8.56
CA GLU A 81 -5.81 -8.41 -9.21
C GLU A 81 -5.65 -6.91 -8.92
N GLN A 82 -5.09 -6.54 -7.77
CA GLN A 82 -4.86 -5.15 -7.41
C GLN A 82 -3.63 -4.58 -8.13
N VAL A 83 -2.59 -5.40 -8.32
CA VAL A 83 -1.43 -5.05 -9.15
C VAL A 83 -1.86 -4.84 -10.59
N GLU A 84 -2.62 -5.79 -11.15
CA GLU A 84 -3.15 -5.71 -12.51
C GLU A 84 -4.00 -4.45 -12.72
N ARG A 85 -4.87 -4.13 -11.75
CA ARG A 85 -5.64 -2.88 -11.77
C ARG A 85 -4.76 -1.64 -11.83
N CYS A 86 -3.69 -1.58 -11.04
CA CYS A 86 -2.77 -0.45 -11.08
C CYS A 86 -2.07 -0.34 -12.45
N LEU A 87 -1.70 -1.47 -13.06
CA LEU A 87 -1.09 -1.50 -14.39
C LEU A 87 -2.05 -1.03 -15.49
N ARG A 88 -3.34 -1.38 -15.42
CA ARG A 88 -4.35 -0.85 -16.36
C ARG A 88 -4.46 0.68 -16.28
N TRP A 89 -4.41 1.24 -15.07
CA TRP A 89 -4.42 2.69 -14.88
C TRP A 89 -3.12 3.35 -15.36
N GLU A 90 -1.97 2.72 -15.12
CA GLU A 90 -0.68 3.19 -15.66
C GLU A 90 -0.75 3.31 -17.18
N GLN A 91 -1.28 2.30 -17.87
CA GLN A 91 -1.45 2.30 -19.32
C GLN A 91 -2.43 3.38 -19.80
N ALA A 92 -3.56 3.55 -19.10
CA ALA A 92 -4.55 4.58 -19.42
C ALA A 92 -3.99 6.01 -19.27
N LEU A 93 -2.94 6.18 -18.46
CA LEU A 93 -2.23 7.45 -18.26
C LEU A 93 -1.13 7.68 -19.30
N GLY A 94 -1.15 6.97 -20.44
CA GLY A 94 -0.17 7.05 -21.54
C GLY A 94 0.34 8.45 -21.93
N PRO A 95 -0.45 9.55 -21.87
CA PRO A 95 0.07 10.90 -22.11
C PRO A 95 1.18 11.37 -21.15
N TYR A 96 1.29 10.80 -19.95
CA TYR A 96 2.37 11.09 -19.00
C TYR A 96 3.62 10.29 -19.38
N ARG A 97 4.78 10.94 -19.49
CA ARG A 97 6.05 10.29 -19.88
C ARG A 97 6.64 9.42 -18.78
N VAL A 98 6.55 9.89 -17.53
CA VAL A 98 7.02 9.16 -16.35
C VAL A 98 5.81 8.55 -15.66
N ARG A 99 5.69 7.22 -15.67
CA ARG A 99 4.57 6.54 -15.03
C ARG A 99 5.10 5.42 -14.15
N ARG A 100 4.62 5.36 -12.90
CA ARG A 100 5.08 4.39 -11.91
C ARG A 100 3.91 3.73 -11.22
N VAL A 101 3.94 2.42 -11.13
CA VAL A 101 3.07 1.64 -10.24
C VAL A 101 3.82 1.41 -8.92
N VAL A 102 3.23 1.84 -7.81
CA VAL A 102 3.90 1.81 -6.49
C VAL A 102 3.05 1.05 -5.47
N LEU A 103 3.64 0.05 -4.83
CA LEU A 103 3.06 -0.64 -3.69
C LEU A 103 3.54 0.03 -2.39
N ALA A 104 2.61 0.69 -1.69
CA ALA A 104 2.90 1.48 -0.49
C ALA A 104 2.56 0.72 0.80
N PHE A 105 3.58 0.24 1.50
CA PHE A 105 3.43 -0.56 2.71
C PHE A 105 3.66 0.27 3.97
N LYS A 106 2.82 0.08 4.99
CA LYS A 106 2.98 0.67 6.33
C LYS A 106 2.83 -0.37 7.42
N PHE A 107 3.96 -0.76 8.00
CA PHE A 107 4.02 -1.57 9.20
C PHE A 107 3.91 -0.69 10.44
N LEU A 108 2.86 -0.92 11.22
CA LEU A 108 2.59 -0.13 12.43
C LEU A 108 3.61 -0.43 13.53
N SER A 109 3.80 0.52 14.45
CA SER A 109 4.67 0.39 15.63
C SER A 109 4.22 -0.64 16.67
N LYS A 110 3.20 -1.43 16.34
CA LYS A 110 2.75 -2.56 17.14
C LYS A 110 2.62 -3.81 16.25
N ARG A 111 3.16 -4.92 16.73
CA ARG A 111 3.08 -6.23 16.10
C ARG A 111 2.08 -7.08 16.84
N ARG A 112 1.09 -7.64 16.14
CA ARG A 112 0.17 -8.59 16.77
C ARG A 112 0.85 -9.94 16.95
N VAL A 113 0.93 -10.43 18.19
CA VAL A 113 1.53 -11.75 18.53
C VAL A 113 0.47 -12.81 18.79
N ALA A 114 -0.62 -12.43 19.45
CA ALA A 114 -1.78 -13.30 19.66
C ALA A 114 -3.10 -12.53 19.45
N ARG A 115 -4.23 -13.12 19.85
CA ARG A 115 -5.52 -12.46 19.73
C ARG A 115 -5.64 -11.33 20.76
N GLY A 116 -5.45 -10.09 20.30
CA GLY A 116 -5.57 -8.90 21.15
C GLY A 116 -4.25 -8.47 21.79
N GLU A 117 -3.22 -9.30 21.71
CA GLU A 117 -1.89 -9.03 22.25
C GLU A 117 -0.94 -8.44 21.20
N TYR A 118 -0.17 -7.44 21.62
CA TYR A 118 0.74 -6.72 20.76
C TYR A 118 2.07 -6.40 21.44
N ASP A 119 3.16 -6.56 20.70
CA ASP A 119 4.48 -6.06 21.09
C ASP A 119 4.77 -4.72 20.40
N ALA A 120 5.57 -3.89 21.05
CA ALA A 120 6.11 -2.69 20.43
C ALA A 120 7.15 -3.03 19.35
N ARG A 121 7.18 -2.25 18.28
CA ARG A 121 8.23 -2.27 17.25
C ARG A 121 8.36 -0.90 16.58
N LYS A 122 9.38 -0.70 15.75
CA LYS A 122 9.50 0.53 14.94
C LYS A 122 8.40 0.57 13.87
N LEU A 123 7.83 1.75 13.65
CA LEU A 123 6.99 1.98 12.46
C LEU A 123 7.90 1.97 11.22
N ARG A 124 7.48 1.27 10.16
CA ARG A 124 8.22 1.21 8.90
C ARG A 124 7.27 1.47 7.74
N GLU A 125 7.74 2.26 6.79
CA GLU A 125 7.04 2.56 5.55
C GLU A 125 7.96 2.19 4.38
N TYR A 126 7.43 1.52 3.37
CA TYR A 126 8.16 1.10 2.17
C TYR A 126 7.34 1.47 0.94
N TYR A 127 8.02 1.90 -0.12
CA TYR A 127 7.37 2.28 -1.37
C TYR A 127 8.06 1.49 -2.48
N LYS A 128 7.42 0.41 -2.93
CA LYS A 128 8.03 -0.54 -3.87
C LYS A 128 7.55 -0.27 -5.28
N GLU A 129 8.46 -0.03 -6.21
CA GLU A 129 8.09 0.14 -7.62
C GLU A 129 7.85 -1.22 -8.26
N TRP A 130 6.70 -1.36 -8.92
CA TRP A 130 6.43 -2.54 -9.74
C TRP A 130 7.07 -2.37 -11.11
N ASP A 131 7.87 -3.35 -11.53
CA ASP A 131 8.35 -3.42 -12.90
C ASP A 131 7.20 -3.83 -13.82
N VAL A 132 6.77 -2.91 -14.68
CA VAL A 132 5.65 -3.11 -15.62
C VAL A 132 5.88 -4.25 -16.62
N SER A 133 7.12 -4.71 -16.80
CA SER A 133 7.45 -5.89 -17.62
C SER A 133 7.17 -7.21 -16.90
N VAL A 134 7.07 -7.19 -15.56
CA VAL A 134 6.75 -8.36 -14.74
C VAL A 134 5.24 -8.55 -14.70
N ARG A 135 4.79 -9.76 -15.06
CA ARG A 135 3.37 -10.12 -15.02
C ARG A 135 2.80 -9.91 -13.60
N PRO A 136 1.54 -9.45 -13.46
CA PRO A 136 0.91 -9.29 -12.16
C PRO A 136 0.88 -10.62 -11.39
N ILE A 137 1.39 -10.60 -10.16
CA ILE A 137 1.35 -11.71 -9.20
C ILE A 137 1.06 -11.16 -7.79
N GLU A 138 0.67 -12.03 -6.86
CA GLU A 138 0.52 -11.61 -5.47
C GLU A 138 1.88 -11.14 -4.93
N CYS A 139 1.96 -9.92 -4.44
CA CYS A 139 3.16 -9.39 -3.79
C CYS A 139 3.06 -9.51 -2.28
N VAL A 140 4.06 -10.11 -1.66
CA VAL A 140 4.21 -10.13 -0.20
C VAL A 140 5.41 -9.30 0.19
N CYS A 141 5.18 -8.28 1.02
CA CYS A 141 6.22 -7.47 1.63
C CYS A 141 6.40 -7.88 3.09
N HIS A 142 7.65 -8.11 3.49
CA HIS A 142 8.04 -8.40 4.86
C HIS A 142 8.36 -7.13 5.66
N TYR A 143 8.34 -7.25 6.98
CA TYR A 143 8.66 -6.13 7.89
C TYR A 143 10.07 -5.54 7.68
N ASP A 144 11.02 -6.32 7.18
CA ASP A 144 12.37 -5.86 6.84
C ASP A 144 12.44 -5.10 5.50
N GLY A 145 11.37 -5.13 4.70
CA GLY A 145 11.28 -4.50 3.38
C GLY A 145 11.57 -5.44 2.22
N SER A 146 11.96 -6.70 2.49
CA SER A 146 12.11 -7.70 1.45
C SER A 146 10.76 -8.08 0.85
N THR A 147 10.75 -8.36 -0.45
CA THR A 147 9.56 -8.77 -1.18
C THR A 147 9.73 -10.16 -1.79
N TYR A 148 8.61 -10.84 -1.99
CA TYR A 148 8.55 -12.03 -2.84
C TYR A 148 7.16 -12.12 -3.46
N GLY A 149 7.05 -12.85 -4.57
CA GLY A 149 5.79 -13.08 -5.25
C GLY A 149 5.16 -14.40 -4.84
N ARG A 150 3.83 -14.52 -4.95
CA ARG A 150 3.17 -15.82 -4.98
C ARG A 150 2.41 -16.04 -6.29
N ASP A 151 2.61 -17.21 -6.85
CA ASP A 151 1.93 -17.67 -8.05
C ASP A 151 1.45 -19.11 -7.83
N GLY A 152 0.14 -19.36 -7.99
CA GLY A 152 -0.43 -20.68 -7.68
C GLY A 152 -0.21 -21.18 -6.25
N GLY A 153 0.14 -20.30 -5.30
CA GLY A 153 0.50 -20.66 -3.93
C GLY A 153 2.00 -20.91 -3.70
N GLU A 154 2.79 -21.00 -4.75
CA GLU A 154 4.24 -21.15 -4.68
C GLU A 154 4.94 -19.80 -4.54
N ARG A 155 6.07 -19.79 -3.83
CA ARG A 155 6.89 -18.60 -3.65
C ARG A 155 7.79 -18.42 -4.87
N VAL A 156 7.69 -17.27 -5.53
CA VAL A 156 8.56 -16.85 -6.63
C VAL A 156 9.41 -15.65 -6.23
N ALA A 157 10.60 -15.52 -6.83
CA ALA A 157 11.45 -14.36 -6.63
C ALA A 157 10.76 -13.11 -7.19
N LEU A 158 10.72 -12.06 -6.37
CA LEU A 158 10.21 -10.74 -6.77
C LEU A 158 10.94 -9.71 -5.92
N ASP A 159 12.01 -9.16 -6.47
CA ASP A 159 12.79 -8.11 -5.81
C ASP A 159 12.36 -6.75 -6.35
N LEU A 160 11.48 -6.07 -5.59
CA LEU A 160 11.01 -4.75 -5.96
C LEU A 160 11.95 -3.69 -5.37
N GLY A 161 12.47 -2.85 -6.25
CA GLY A 161 13.26 -1.68 -5.87
C GLY A 161 12.44 -0.71 -5.02
N GLU A 162 13.11 0.02 -4.13
CA GLU A 162 12.49 1.18 -3.50
C GLU A 162 12.27 2.25 -4.57
N CYS A 163 11.01 2.64 -4.73
CA CYS A 163 10.63 3.80 -5.48
C CYS A 163 11.08 5.04 -4.70
N ASP A 164 11.88 5.88 -5.36
CA ASP A 164 12.20 7.22 -4.88
C ASP A 164 10.97 8.13 -5.04
N VAL A 165 9.88 7.79 -4.36
CA VAL A 165 8.69 8.64 -4.32
C VAL A 165 9.09 9.95 -3.66
N PRO A 166 8.68 11.11 -4.22
CA PRO A 166 9.02 12.43 -3.67
C PRO A 166 8.70 12.59 -2.17
N ILE A 167 7.70 11.84 -1.67
CA ILE A 167 7.28 11.84 -0.26
C ILE A 167 8.17 11.02 0.68
N ALA A 168 9.02 10.10 0.17
CA ALA A 168 9.98 9.35 0.97
C ALA A 168 11.20 10.21 1.34
N ARG A 169 11.59 11.15 0.47
CA ARG A 169 12.68 12.11 0.71
C ARG A 169 12.40 13.14 1.80
N ALA A 170 11.13 13.43 2.09
CA ALA A 170 10.74 14.41 3.12
C ALA A 170 11.13 14.00 4.56
N ARG A 171 11.56 12.76 4.80
CA ARG A 171 12.09 12.31 6.10
C ARG A 171 13.60 12.45 6.22
N ALA A 172 14.34 12.26 5.12
CA ALA A 172 15.81 12.39 5.12
C ALA A 172 16.24 13.86 5.32
N ALA A 173 15.44 14.82 4.86
CA ALA A 173 15.70 16.26 5.04
C ALA A 173 15.18 16.83 6.38
N GLN A 174 14.44 16.04 7.19
CA GLN A 174 13.85 16.51 8.45
C GLN A 174 14.34 15.79 9.71
N GLY A 175 15.31 14.87 9.60
CA GLY A 175 15.97 14.29 10.78
C GLY A 175 15.02 13.62 11.79
N ILE A 176 14.04 12.82 11.33
CA ILE A 176 13.20 11.94 12.17
C ILE A 176 13.16 10.51 11.64
#